data_AF-A0A1G1YKJ9-F1
#
_entry.id   AF-A0A1G1YKJ9-F1
#
_cell.length_a   1.000
_cell.length_b   1.000
_cell.length_c   1.000
_cell.angle_alpha   90.00
_cell.angle_beta   90.00
_cell.angle_gamma   90.00
#
_symmetry.space_group_name_H-M   'P 1'
#
loop_
_entity.id
_entity.type
_entity.pdbx_description
1 polymer ?
#
loop_
_entity_poly.entity_id
_entity_poly.type
_entity_poly.pdbx_seq_one_letter_code
_entity_poly.pdbx_strand_id
1 'polypeptide(L)'
;MNMSKKNEKREIKKDQLLPEWGFIRFCNEDQANTYVGGRMDINEHFLKAAEKDELIKPLLQIKEKQKQNDGTEKEVLVKYYSPYQIYILAELRKNILDEDGNLRAPDTIDWYKERPKEQRPRYISWGGGMSFWADNPKKRDREDDELWVGAHLVSDYLYRFLELLHSLEQPKEHYYLPIEKRRYWNNAPITEYDFTPLKNGKKLLSTYGLDEHKLNILRKNVGQFTEVIDPLAHWHYYIERHPEWKKDLLKGDASLAQDLYRLYHLLTEAWEALMGKKSEPIFEFIHKDFPHHPFWRPKVEYVGGEDIKALQYSVQQFKKWKLKKANKPFVSNNVADKIKKIEQELSDYEKKYGDRSYAGSYREVEPEKIIKVEDLGEREKRYATSILKQIKEQELNKKCDDEEKESWEEKVRNEISMAIMHGLGDLERELRQVFWDVSKQFNDRRSAAWQRINEWGSKWWWENREKLQGLSREEQLKLSREEMKKVRQEAKDWEERGSDFHNSVARYAEIVFCKMCRKKPVRQRSENPSSMWNKNSSLICDDCLADVRKNSLTTEDEWWKRVNQAEWKCKKCDKLLYKFVHGNILTALTRNNVPVKIEVEYGRAIMSAKCPQCRSENETLPVDWGWLP
;
A
#
# COMPACT_ATOMS: atom_id res chain seq x y z
N MET A 1 -22.85 5.91 58.79
CA MET A 1 -22.84 6.96 57.74
C MET A 1 -21.73 6.62 56.73
N ASN A 2 -22.09 5.94 55.64
CA ASN A 2 -21.18 5.65 54.52
C ASN A 2 -21.52 6.63 53.39
N MET A 3 -20.86 7.79 53.38
CA MET A 3 -20.88 8.68 52.23
C MET A 3 -19.79 8.24 51.25
N SER A 4 -20.21 7.53 50.20
CA SER A 4 -19.71 7.61 48.82
C SER A 4 -18.36 8.34 48.66
N LYS A 5 -17.25 7.60 48.67
CA LYS A 5 -16.03 8.03 47.96
C LYS A 5 -16.40 8.15 46.48
N LYS A 6 -16.62 9.39 46.01
CA LYS A 6 -16.67 9.70 44.58
C LYS A 6 -15.40 9.14 43.94
N ASN A 7 -15.52 8.57 42.75
CA ASN A 7 -14.37 8.10 41.98
C ASN A 7 -13.53 9.31 41.58
N GLU A 8 -12.56 9.71 42.40
CA GLU A 8 -11.62 10.77 42.08
C GLU A 8 -10.55 10.25 41.11
N LYS A 9 -10.19 11.08 40.12
CA LYS A 9 -9.03 10.82 39.25
C LYS A 9 -7.78 10.78 40.13
N ARG A 10 -6.86 9.85 39.82
CA ARG A 10 -5.56 9.77 40.48
C ARG A 10 -4.68 10.94 40.04
N GLU A 11 -3.76 11.33 40.90
CA GLU A 11 -2.80 12.40 40.64
C GLU A 11 -1.89 12.06 39.46
N ILE A 12 -1.68 13.04 38.57
CA ILE A 12 -0.77 12.92 37.42
C ILE A 12 0.66 13.19 37.89
N LYS A 13 1.58 12.32 37.50
CA LYS A 13 2.98 12.38 37.91
C LYS A 13 3.79 13.27 36.99
N LYS A 14 4.18 14.44 37.51
CA LYS A 14 4.92 15.48 36.78
C LYS A 14 6.24 14.98 36.19
N ASP A 15 6.98 14.13 36.89
CA ASP A 15 8.28 13.58 36.48
C ASP A 15 8.20 12.67 35.23
N GLN A 16 6.99 12.30 34.81
CA GLN A 16 6.74 11.56 33.58
C GLN A 16 6.36 12.45 32.39
N LEU A 17 6.26 13.77 32.60
CA LEU A 17 5.85 14.76 31.61
C LEU A 17 7.01 15.66 31.21
N LEU A 18 6.86 16.31 30.06
CA LEU A 18 7.82 17.29 29.55
C LEU A 18 7.23 18.70 29.63
N PRO A 19 7.98 19.71 30.12
CA PRO A 19 7.56 21.10 29.98
C PRO A 19 7.48 21.47 28.49
N GLU A 20 6.69 22.50 28.15
CA GLU A 20 6.44 22.94 26.76
C GLU A 20 7.69 22.95 25.86
N TRP A 21 8.77 23.62 26.29
CA TRP A 21 10.02 23.68 25.54
C TRP A 21 10.65 22.29 25.33
N GLY A 22 10.57 21.42 26.34
CA GLY A 22 11.13 20.07 26.33
C GLY A 22 10.33 19.15 25.41
N PHE A 23 9.00 19.33 25.37
CA PHE A 23 8.12 18.62 24.47
C PHE A 23 8.34 19.04 23.00
N ILE A 24 8.45 20.35 22.72
CA ILE A 24 8.78 20.85 21.38
C ILE A 24 10.14 20.29 20.92
N ARG A 25 11.15 20.33 21.80
CA ARG A 25 12.46 19.74 21.51
C ARG A 25 12.34 18.24 21.21
N PHE A 26 11.65 17.49 22.06
CA PHE A 26 11.43 16.05 21.90
C PHE A 26 10.81 15.70 20.54
N CYS A 27 9.83 16.50 20.08
CA CYS A 27 9.15 16.32 18.81
C CYS A 27 10.07 16.54 17.60
N ASN A 28 11.04 17.45 17.69
CA ASN A 28 11.91 17.79 16.57
C ASN A 28 13.23 17.02 16.54
N GLU A 29 13.66 16.43 17.65
CA GLU A 29 14.91 15.68 17.75
C GLU A 29 14.91 14.44 16.83
N ASP A 30 15.89 14.36 15.92
CA ASP A 30 16.26 13.15 15.17
C ASP A 30 17.67 12.73 15.59
N GLN A 31 17.76 11.70 16.44
CA GLN A 31 18.99 11.38 17.15
C GLN A 31 20.04 10.67 16.29
N ALA A 32 19.64 10.05 15.17
CA ALA A 32 20.60 9.45 14.23
C ALA A 32 21.19 10.48 13.25
N ASN A 33 20.67 11.71 13.24
CA ASN A 33 21.17 12.80 12.42
C ASN A 33 21.75 13.93 13.30
N THR A 34 23.08 13.98 13.41
CA THR A 34 23.80 15.12 14.01
C THR A 34 23.76 16.38 13.12
N TYR A 35 23.16 16.29 11.93
CA TYR A 35 23.01 17.39 10.98
C TYR A 35 21.63 18.04 11.04
N VAL A 36 21.63 19.37 10.97
CA VAL A 36 20.52 20.29 11.18
C VAL A 36 19.38 20.04 10.18
N GLY A 37 18.23 19.60 10.71
CA GLY A 37 16.95 19.47 10.02
C GLY A 37 15.96 18.78 10.97
N GLY A 38 14.90 19.46 11.40
CA GLY A 38 13.95 18.92 12.37
C GLY A 38 13.12 17.77 11.78
N ARG A 39 12.68 16.85 12.64
CA ARG A 39 11.81 15.72 12.24
C ARG A 39 10.42 16.16 11.75
N MET A 40 9.86 17.20 12.38
CA MET A 40 8.50 17.69 12.15
C MET A 40 8.41 19.22 12.07
N ASP A 41 9.50 19.93 12.34
CA ASP A 41 9.60 21.40 12.37
C ASP A 41 8.52 22.11 13.23
N ILE A 42 8.17 21.51 14.37
CA ILE A 42 7.20 22.06 15.32
C ILE A 42 7.82 23.21 16.11
N ASN A 43 7.12 24.34 16.22
CA ASN A 43 7.54 25.45 17.09
C ASN A 43 6.43 25.83 18.08
N GLU A 44 6.72 26.79 18.96
CA GLU A 44 5.78 27.28 19.98
C GLU A 44 4.46 27.77 19.37
N HIS A 45 4.52 28.48 18.23
CA HIS A 45 3.33 28.98 17.56
C HIS A 45 2.46 27.86 16.98
N PHE A 46 3.09 26.83 16.40
CA PHE A 46 2.39 25.66 15.90
C PHE A 46 1.68 24.91 17.03
N LEU A 47 2.36 24.70 18.17
CA LEU A 47 1.78 24.04 19.34
C LEU A 47 0.58 24.84 19.89
N LYS A 48 0.71 26.18 20.00
CA LYS A 48 -0.39 27.06 20.40
C LYS A 48 -1.57 27.04 19.44
N ALA A 49 -1.33 26.94 18.14
CA ALA A 49 -2.39 26.81 17.14
C ALA A 49 -3.14 25.47 17.31
N ALA A 50 -2.42 24.36 17.50
CA ALA A 50 -3.02 23.06 17.78
C ALA A 50 -3.84 23.05 19.09
N GLU A 51 -3.40 23.79 20.12
CA GLU A 51 -4.17 23.98 21.37
C GLU A 51 -5.44 24.80 21.16
N LYS A 52 -5.36 25.88 20.38
CA LYS A 52 -6.49 26.73 20.02
C LYS A 52 -7.55 25.94 19.25
N ASP A 53 -7.13 24.99 18.43
CA ASP A 53 -7.98 24.04 17.72
C ASP A 53 -8.43 22.85 18.59
N GLU A 54 -8.08 22.83 19.87
CA GLU A 54 -8.40 21.78 20.85
C GLU A 54 -7.94 20.36 20.47
N LEU A 55 -6.98 20.24 19.57
CA LEU A 55 -6.44 18.96 19.11
C LEU A 55 -5.37 18.43 20.06
N ILE A 56 -4.73 19.31 20.83
CA ILE A 56 -3.78 18.97 21.89
C ILE A 56 -4.07 19.83 23.12
N LYS A 57 -3.89 19.28 24.32
CA LYS A 57 -4.05 19.98 25.60
C LYS A 57 -2.93 19.54 26.55
N PRO A 58 -2.36 20.44 27.37
CA PRO A 58 -1.40 20.04 28.38
C PRO A 58 -2.09 19.17 29.43
N LEU A 59 -1.42 18.12 29.90
CA LEU A 59 -1.96 17.23 30.95
C LEU A 59 -1.88 17.86 32.34
N LEU A 60 -0.94 18.79 32.53
CA LEU A 60 -0.71 19.43 33.82
C LEU A 60 -0.25 20.89 33.61
N GLN A 61 -0.75 21.79 34.46
CA GLN A 61 -0.35 23.20 34.47
C GLN A 61 -0.02 23.59 35.90
N ILE A 62 1.23 24.02 36.15
CA ILE A 62 1.72 24.35 37.48
C ILE A 62 2.36 25.75 37.45
N LYS A 63 2.12 26.54 38.49
CA LYS A 63 2.85 27.79 38.69
C LYS A 63 4.24 27.48 39.25
N GLU A 64 5.27 27.84 38.51
CA GLU A 64 6.66 27.63 38.91
C GLU A 64 7.44 28.94 38.89
N LYS A 65 8.39 29.07 39.81
CA LYS A 65 9.32 30.19 39.81
C LYS A 65 10.39 29.94 38.76
N GLN A 66 10.40 30.77 37.72
CA GLN A 66 11.47 30.76 36.72
C GLN A 66 12.35 31.98 36.88
N LYS A 67 13.66 31.73 36.83
CA LYS A 67 14.68 32.76 36.81
C LYS A 67 14.70 33.42 35.43
N GLN A 68 14.47 34.73 35.40
CA GLN A 68 14.49 35.56 34.21
C GLN A 68 15.94 35.90 33.82
N ASN A 69 16.13 36.43 32.60
CA ASN A 69 17.44 36.84 32.09
C ASN A 69 18.11 37.94 32.93
N ASP A 70 17.31 38.73 33.67
CA ASP A 70 17.77 39.77 34.60
C ASP A 70 18.11 39.22 36.01
N GLY A 71 18.00 37.91 36.21
CA GLY A 71 18.27 37.23 37.47
C GLY A 71 17.12 37.23 38.47
N THR A 72 15.99 37.88 38.17
CA THR A 72 14.79 37.90 39.02
C THR A 72 13.99 36.60 38.88
N GLU A 73 13.27 36.19 39.92
CA GLU A 73 12.35 35.05 39.86
C GLU A 73 10.92 35.53 39.63
N LYS A 74 10.27 34.99 38.61
CA LYS A 74 8.86 35.27 38.32
C LYS A 74 8.07 33.97 38.35
N GLU A 75 6.89 34.00 38.98
CA GLU A 75 5.94 32.90 38.84
C GLU A 75 5.37 32.88 37.42
N VAL A 76 5.61 31.79 36.71
CA VAL A 76 5.11 31.53 35.37
C VAL A 76 4.28 30.25 35.40
N LEU A 77 3.16 30.25 34.69
CA LEU A 77 2.37 29.04 34.50
C LEU A 77 3.07 28.17 33.46
N VAL A 78 3.62 27.03 33.89
CA VAL A 78 4.30 26.08 33.02
C VAL A 78 3.33 24.97 32.61
N LYS A 79 3.22 24.75 31.30
CA LYS A 79 2.44 23.67 30.70
C LYS A 79 3.30 22.43 30.53
N TYR A 80 2.73 21.29 30.90
CA TYR A 80 3.37 19.98 30.80
C TYR A 80 2.57 19.06 29.88
N TYR A 81 3.28 18.40 28.97
CA TYR A 81 2.75 17.50 27.96
C TYR A 81 3.31 16.10 28.15
N SER A 82 2.54 15.10 27.77
CA SER A 82 3.06 13.74 27.67
C SER A 82 3.92 13.60 26.42
N PRO A 83 5.06 12.89 26.48
CA PRO A 83 5.84 12.53 25.29
C PRO A 83 5.00 11.83 24.22
N TYR A 84 3.98 11.06 24.61
CA TYR A 84 3.12 10.33 23.67
C TYR A 84 2.12 11.23 22.92
N GLN A 85 1.99 12.51 23.30
CA GLN A 85 1.25 13.49 22.49
C GLN A 85 2.00 13.83 21.19
N ILE A 86 3.22 13.34 20.99
CA ILE A 86 3.93 13.38 19.71
C ILE A 86 3.10 12.80 18.57
N TYR A 87 2.22 11.83 18.84
CA TYR A 87 1.26 11.30 17.86
C TYR A 87 0.40 12.40 17.23
N ILE A 88 -0.16 13.30 18.05
CA ILE A 88 -1.01 14.40 17.57
C ILE A 88 -0.21 15.34 16.68
N LEU A 89 1.01 15.69 17.09
CA LEU A 89 1.86 16.57 16.30
C LEU A 89 2.33 15.92 15.01
N ALA A 90 2.55 14.60 15.02
CA ALA A 90 2.87 13.84 13.82
C ALA A 90 1.70 13.80 12.82
N GLU A 91 0.47 13.64 13.29
CA GLU A 91 -0.75 13.73 12.47
C GLU A 91 -0.93 15.13 11.86
N LEU A 92 -0.47 16.17 12.57
CA LEU A 92 -0.64 17.58 12.18
C LEU A 92 0.53 18.15 11.37
N ARG A 93 1.71 17.53 11.33
CA ARG A 93 2.96 18.12 10.82
C ARG A 93 2.93 18.64 9.37
N LYS A 94 1.96 18.24 8.57
CA LYS A 94 1.76 18.73 7.19
C LYS A 94 1.00 20.06 7.11
N ASN A 95 0.42 20.53 8.20
CA ASN A 95 -0.28 21.81 8.24
C ASN A 95 0.70 22.97 8.22
N ILE A 96 0.25 24.10 7.70
CA ILE A 96 0.96 25.37 7.83
C ILE A 96 0.28 26.24 8.89
N LEU A 97 1.06 27.13 9.50
CA LEU A 97 0.55 28.19 10.34
C LEU A 97 0.17 29.39 9.45
N ASP A 98 -1.10 29.74 9.44
CA ASP A 98 -1.59 30.91 8.70
C ASP A 98 -1.41 32.20 9.53
N GLU A 99 -1.51 33.37 8.89
CA GLU A 99 -1.33 34.70 9.47
C GLU A 99 -2.28 34.97 10.67
N ASP A 100 -3.42 34.28 10.72
CA ASP A 100 -4.42 34.36 11.80
C ASP A 100 -4.06 33.48 13.02
N GLY A 101 -2.90 32.82 12.98
CA GLY A 101 -2.39 31.94 14.02
C GLY A 101 -3.13 30.61 14.12
N ASN A 102 -3.84 30.18 13.07
CA ASN A 102 -4.54 28.90 13.00
C ASN A 102 -3.80 27.89 12.11
N LEU A 103 -4.05 26.59 12.33
CA LEU A 103 -3.58 25.54 11.42
C LEU A 103 -4.45 25.47 10.16
N ARG A 104 -3.79 25.27 9.01
CA ARG A 104 -4.46 25.02 7.73
C ARG A 104 -3.76 23.94 6.91
N ALA A 105 -4.55 23.12 6.22
CA ALA A 105 -4.07 22.20 5.20
C ALA A 105 -3.58 22.99 3.97
N PRO A 106 -2.32 22.81 3.52
CA PRO A 106 -1.74 23.61 2.44
C PRO A 106 -2.55 23.51 1.14
N ASP A 107 -3.07 22.32 0.82
CA ASP A 107 -3.81 22.05 -0.42
C ASP A 107 -5.17 22.75 -0.49
N THR A 108 -5.71 23.24 0.63
CA THR A 108 -7.09 23.77 0.71
C THR A 108 -7.17 25.29 0.63
N ILE A 109 -6.04 25.98 0.77
CA ILE A 109 -5.96 27.45 0.78
C ILE A 109 -6.39 28.05 -0.57
N ASP A 110 -6.20 27.29 -1.64
CA ASP A 110 -6.39 27.71 -3.02
C ASP A 110 -7.73 27.30 -3.65
N TRP A 111 -8.55 26.48 -2.98
CA TRP A 111 -9.80 25.97 -3.55
C TRP A 111 -10.94 27.01 -3.64
N TYR A 112 -10.83 28.11 -2.90
CA TYR A 112 -11.86 29.16 -2.83
C TYR A 112 -11.27 30.56 -3.01
N LYS A 113 -10.33 30.73 -3.95
CA LYS A 113 -9.64 32.02 -4.21
C LYS A 113 -10.60 33.20 -4.42
N GLU A 114 -11.79 32.94 -4.95
CA GLU A 114 -12.82 33.94 -5.25
C GLU A 114 -13.55 34.48 -4.00
N ARG A 115 -13.43 33.83 -2.84
CA ARG A 115 -14.06 34.26 -1.59
C ARG A 115 -13.08 35.06 -0.71
N PRO A 116 -13.55 36.07 0.06
CA PRO A 116 -12.77 36.65 1.15
C PRO A 116 -12.26 35.56 2.10
N LYS A 117 -11.04 35.72 2.63
CA LYS A 117 -10.33 34.70 3.44
C LYS A 117 -11.18 34.24 4.64
N GLU A 118 -11.95 35.15 5.23
CA GLU A 118 -12.83 34.95 6.38
C GLU A 118 -14.06 34.09 6.05
N GLN A 119 -14.44 34.00 4.77
CA GLN A 119 -15.58 33.21 4.29
C GLN A 119 -15.16 31.85 3.73
N ARG A 120 -13.85 31.56 3.71
CA ARG A 120 -13.33 30.27 3.23
C ARG A 120 -13.42 29.23 4.35
N PRO A 121 -13.99 28.04 4.10
CA PRO A 121 -13.96 26.97 5.09
C PRO A 121 -12.51 26.61 5.43
N ARG A 122 -12.19 26.54 6.73
CA ARG A 122 -10.86 26.18 7.20
C ARG A 122 -10.74 24.66 7.33
N TYR A 123 -9.81 24.08 6.59
CA TYR A 123 -9.50 22.66 6.71
C TYR A 123 -8.16 22.46 7.40
N ILE A 124 -8.09 21.46 8.28
CA ILE A 124 -6.86 21.00 8.93
C ILE A 124 -6.54 19.61 8.38
N SER A 125 -5.29 19.41 7.97
CA SER A 125 -4.78 18.10 7.56
C SER A 125 -4.66 17.22 8.80
N TRP A 126 -5.15 16.00 8.70
CA TRP A 126 -5.00 14.97 9.72
C TRP A 126 -4.48 13.71 9.02
N GLY A 127 -3.23 13.38 9.30
CA GLY A 127 -2.55 12.21 8.77
C GLY A 127 -2.02 12.36 7.35
N GLY A 128 -1.88 11.21 6.67
CA GLY A 128 -1.15 11.09 5.41
C GLY A 128 -1.84 11.68 4.18
N GLY A 129 -3.17 11.89 4.19
CA GLY A 129 -3.92 12.32 3.00
C GLY A 129 -5.39 12.73 3.21
N MET A 130 -5.81 13.03 4.45
CA MET A 130 -7.17 13.52 4.73
C MET A 130 -7.12 14.91 5.37
N SER A 131 -8.15 15.71 5.12
CA SER A 131 -8.35 17.00 5.80
C SER A 131 -9.79 17.11 6.28
N PHE A 132 -9.98 17.71 7.46
CA PHE A 132 -11.30 17.90 8.04
C PHE A 132 -11.63 19.38 8.17
N TRP A 133 -12.91 19.71 8.05
CA TRP A 133 -13.39 21.08 8.23
C TRP A 133 -13.39 21.41 9.74
N ALA A 134 -12.44 22.25 10.16
CA ALA A 134 -12.19 22.58 11.56
C ALA A 134 -13.40 23.26 12.23
N ASP A 135 -14.13 24.08 11.47
CA ASP A 135 -15.21 24.91 12.01
C ASP A 135 -16.61 24.25 11.83
N ASN A 136 -16.68 22.95 11.53
CA ASN A 136 -17.96 22.25 11.36
C ASN A 136 -18.46 21.62 12.68
N PRO A 137 -19.45 22.23 13.37
CA PRO A 137 -19.95 21.69 14.65
C PRO A 137 -20.65 20.34 14.50
N LYS A 138 -21.21 20.02 13.33
CA LYS A 138 -21.98 18.77 13.12
C LYS A 138 -21.09 17.52 13.00
N LYS A 139 -19.80 17.68 12.71
CA LYS A 139 -18.82 16.59 12.60
C LYS A 139 -17.89 16.48 13.81
N ARG A 140 -17.97 17.43 14.75
CA ARG A 140 -17.09 17.51 15.92
C ARG A 140 -17.35 16.39 16.93
N ASP A 141 -18.63 16.05 17.12
CA ASP A 141 -19.10 15.13 18.19
C ASP A 141 -19.77 13.85 17.65
N ARG A 142 -19.56 13.50 16.37
CA ARG A 142 -20.16 12.29 15.80
C ARG A 142 -19.35 11.06 16.18
N GLU A 143 -19.80 10.35 17.22
CA GLU A 143 -19.48 8.94 17.42
C GLU A 143 -20.28 8.14 16.39
N ASP A 144 -19.73 7.98 15.18
CA ASP A 144 -20.21 6.93 14.29
C ASP A 144 -19.70 5.58 14.88
N ASP A 145 -20.48 4.49 14.83
CA ASP A 145 -20.12 3.13 15.34
C ASP A 145 -18.86 2.51 14.67
N GLU A 146 -18.08 3.31 13.94
CA GLU A 146 -16.87 2.96 13.23
C GLU A 146 -15.65 3.12 14.15
N LEU A 147 -14.62 2.28 13.96
CA LEU A 147 -13.33 2.43 14.65
C LEU A 147 -12.56 3.71 14.20
N TRP A 148 -13.19 4.53 13.38
CA TRP A 148 -12.70 5.70 12.67
C TRP A 148 -13.49 6.93 13.10
N VAL A 149 -13.10 7.50 14.23
CA VAL A 149 -13.70 8.73 14.74
C VAL A 149 -12.91 9.96 14.27
N GLY A 150 -13.57 11.12 14.24
CA GLY A 150 -12.92 12.37 13.83
C GLY A 150 -11.74 12.77 14.73
N ALA A 151 -10.83 13.59 14.19
CA ALA A 151 -9.62 14.06 14.86
C ALA A 151 -9.83 14.53 16.31
N HIS A 152 -10.87 15.33 16.57
CA HIS A 152 -11.19 15.83 17.91
C HIS A 152 -11.51 14.71 18.92
N LEU A 153 -12.23 13.66 18.49
CA LEU A 153 -12.55 12.52 19.35
C LEU A 153 -11.31 11.67 19.62
N VAL A 154 -10.47 11.43 18.60
CA VAL A 154 -9.18 10.73 18.79
C VAL A 154 -8.30 11.51 19.77
N SER A 155 -8.17 12.82 19.59
CA SER A 155 -7.44 13.71 20.49
C SER A 155 -7.96 13.68 21.93
N ASP A 156 -9.27 13.75 22.12
CA ASP A 156 -9.90 13.69 23.46
C ASP A 156 -9.72 12.32 24.13
N TYR A 157 -9.93 11.23 23.38
CA TYR A 157 -9.70 9.87 23.88
C TYR A 157 -8.24 9.66 24.26
N LEU A 158 -7.30 10.14 23.45
CA LEU A 158 -5.88 10.06 23.74
C LEU A 158 -5.55 10.87 25.00
N TYR A 159 -6.04 12.11 25.10
CA TYR A 159 -5.85 12.95 26.28
C TYR A 159 -6.31 12.22 27.56
N ARG A 160 -7.52 11.65 27.55
CA ARG A 160 -8.06 10.86 28.68
C ARG A 160 -7.22 9.61 28.99
N PHE A 161 -6.75 8.91 27.96
CA PHE A 161 -5.85 7.76 28.12
C PHE A 161 -4.54 8.18 28.76
N LEU A 162 -3.97 9.32 28.36
CA LEU A 162 -2.72 9.81 28.91
C LEU A 162 -2.87 10.33 30.34
N GLU A 163 -4.01 10.93 30.70
CA GLU A 163 -4.33 11.24 32.11
C GLU A 163 -4.35 9.96 32.98
N LEU A 164 -4.90 8.86 32.46
CA LEU A 164 -4.87 7.56 33.15
C LEU A 164 -3.44 7.03 33.22
N LEU A 165 -2.74 6.96 32.09
CA LEU A 165 -1.38 6.43 31.96
C LEU A 165 -0.41 7.11 32.93
N HIS A 166 -0.39 8.44 32.93
CA HIS A 166 0.50 9.24 33.78
C HIS A 166 0.07 9.32 35.25
N SER A 167 -1.02 8.66 35.62
CA SER A 167 -1.39 8.43 37.01
C SER A 167 -0.91 7.08 37.56
N LEU A 168 -0.37 6.20 36.69
CA LEU A 168 0.16 4.89 37.07
C LEU A 168 1.62 4.98 37.56
N GLU A 169 2.06 3.97 38.29
CA GLU A 169 3.48 3.82 38.65
C GLU A 169 4.31 3.34 37.45
N GLN A 170 5.57 3.76 37.39
CA GLN A 170 6.56 3.17 36.51
C GLN A 170 7.40 2.17 37.32
N PRO A 171 7.82 1.03 36.74
CA PRO A 171 8.71 0.09 37.41
C PRO A 171 9.98 0.76 37.97
N LYS A 172 10.47 0.26 39.11
CA LYS A 172 11.58 0.88 39.86
C LYS A 172 12.87 1.05 39.06
N GLU A 173 13.09 0.18 38.09
CA GLU A 173 14.25 0.16 37.20
C GLU A 173 14.27 1.36 36.23
N HIS A 174 13.16 2.10 36.10
CA HIS A 174 13.03 3.23 35.16
C HIS A 174 13.24 4.60 35.81
N TYR A 175 13.20 4.72 37.14
CA TYR A 175 13.34 6.02 37.83
C TYR A 175 14.68 6.74 37.57
N TYR A 176 15.73 6.01 37.15
CA TYR A 176 17.08 6.55 37.00
C TYR A 176 17.43 7.00 35.57
N LEU A 177 16.56 6.75 34.59
CA LEU A 177 16.77 7.14 33.19
C LEU A 177 15.80 8.26 32.79
N PRO A 178 16.28 9.45 32.37
CA PRO A 178 15.43 10.49 31.77
C PRO A 178 14.63 9.95 30.58
N ILE A 179 13.42 10.47 30.36
CA ILE A 179 12.50 9.97 29.33
C ILE A 179 13.09 10.09 27.92
N GLU A 180 13.93 11.10 27.69
CA GLU A 180 14.69 11.31 26.46
C GLU A 180 15.74 10.22 26.22
N LYS A 181 16.26 9.60 27.29
CA LYS A 181 17.16 8.44 27.22
C LYS A 181 16.42 7.11 27.15
N ARG A 182 15.15 7.04 27.56
CA ARG A 182 14.31 5.85 27.35
C ARG A 182 13.83 5.75 25.90
N ARG A 183 13.98 6.83 25.11
CA ARG A 183 13.65 6.88 23.67
C ARG A 183 14.44 5.87 22.84
N TYR A 184 15.69 5.58 23.22
CA TYR A 184 16.56 4.59 22.59
C TYR A 184 15.97 3.18 22.70
N TRP A 185 15.78 2.47 21.59
CA TRP A 185 15.33 1.08 21.61
C TRP A 185 16.33 0.18 22.33
N ASN A 186 17.63 0.49 22.25
CA ASN A 186 18.67 -0.20 23.02
C ASN A 186 18.45 -0.15 24.54
N ASN A 187 17.81 0.92 25.03
CA ASN A 187 17.56 1.15 26.45
C ASN A 187 16.05 1.24 26.79
N ALA A 188 15.18 0.93 25.83
CA ALA A 188 13.74 0.99 26.01
C ALA A 188 13.30 -0.23 26.84
N PRO A 189 12.60 -0.01 27.96
CA PRO A 189 12.22 -1.11 28.81
C PRO A 189 11.13 -1.96 28.17
N ILE A 190 11.07 -3.23 28.56
CA ILE A 190 10.08 -4.20 28.08
C ILE A 190 8.66 -3.78 28.51
N THR A 191 8.52 -3.14 29.67
CA THR A 191 7.26 -2.65 30.23
C THR A 191 7.47 -1.25 30.78
N GLU A 192 6.78 -0.22 30.27
CA GLU A 192 7.04 1.17 30.68
C GLU A 192 6.22 1.61 31.92
N TYR A 193 5.10 0.94 32.19
CA TYR A 193 4.14 1.26 33.25
C TYR A 193 3.63 0.01 33.98
N ASP A 194 3.26 0.15 35.25
CA ASP A 194 2.55 -0.89 35.99
C ASP A 194 1.03 -0.84 35.69
N PHE A 195 0.58 -1.73 34.80
CA PHE A 195 -0.83 -1.90 34.45
C PHE A 195 -1.61 -2.84 35.39
N THR A 196 -1.00 -3.34 36.48
CA THR A 196 -1.70 -4.17 37.49
C THR A 196 -3.01 -3.55 37.98
N PRO A 197 -3.12 -2.22 38.21
CA PRO A 197 -4.39 -1.58 38.58
C PRO A 197 -5.53 -1.74 37.56
N LEU A 198 -5.24 -2.11 36.30
CA LEU A 198 -6.23 -2.29 35.25
C LEU A 198 -6.84 -3.70 35.18
N LYS A 199 -6.25 -4.71 35.85
CA LYS A 199 -6.70 -6.13 35.78
C LYS A 199 -8.16 -6.38 36.19
N ASN A 200 -8.77 -5.45 36.93
CA ASN A 200 -10.21 -5.41 37.24
C ASN A 200 -10.76 -3.97 37.12
N GLY A 201 -10.15 -3.19 36.23
CA GLY A 201 -10.17 -1.73 36.23
C GLY A 201 -11.29 -1.07 35.46
N LYS A 202 -12.39 -1.76 35.11
CA LYS A 202 -13.53 -1.13 34.39
C LYS A 202 -14.03 0.14 35.10
N LYS A 203 -14.05 0.12 36.43
CA LYS A 203 -14.39 1.28 37.26
C LYS A 203 -13.33 2.38 37.16
N LEU A 204 -12.05 2.04 37.12
CA LEU A 204 -10.97 3.01 36.97
C LEU A 204 -11.01 3.68 35.58
N LEU A 205 -11.19 2.92 34.50
CA LEU A 205 -11.35 3.46 33.14
C LEU A 205 -12.55 4.40 33.03
N SER A 206 -13.67 4.04 33.64
CA SER A 206 -14.87 4.89 33.64
C SER A 206 -14.63 6.25 34.31
N THR A 207 -13.74 6.33 35.32
CA THR A 207 -13.33 7.60 35.95
C THR A 207 -12.65 8.57 34.97
N TYR A 208 -11.98 8.02 33.96
CA TYR A 208 -11.34 8.79 32.89
C TYR A 208 -12.22 8.87 31.62
N GLY A 209 -13.45 8.36 31.66
CA GLY A 209 -14.36 8.37 30.51
C GLY A 209 -13.90 7.48 29.35
N LEU A 210 -13.13 6.42 29.65
CA LEU A 210 -12.61 5.43 28.72
C LEU A 210 -13.36 4.10 28.86
N ASP A 211 -13.37 3.32 27.79
CA ASP A 211 -13.91 1.97 27.71
C ASP A 211 -13.11 1.13 26.68
N GLU A 212 -13.46 -0.14 26.53
CA GLU A 212 -12.81 -1.04 25.57
C GLU A 212 -12.89 -0.52 24.12
N HIS A 213 -14.03 0.07 23.75
CA HIS A 213 -14.27 0.55 22.39
C HIS A 213 -13.36 1.74 22.06
N LYS A 214 -13.26 2.72 22.97
CA LYS A 214 -12.37 3.88 22.85
C LYS A 214 -10.90 3.49 22.82
N LEU A 215 -10.49 2.52 23.64
CA LEU A 215 -9.13 1.98 23.57
C LEU A 215 -8.85 1.31 22.22
N ASN A 216 -9.80 0.54 21.68
CA ASN A 216 -9.67 -0.05 20.36
C ASN A 216 -9.60 1.00 19.24
N ILE A 217 -10.40 2.09 19.33
CA ILE A 217 -10.30 3.25 18.43
C ILE A 217 -8.89 3.83 18.46
N LEU A 218 -8.34 4.11 19.66
CA LEU A 218 -6.99 4.66 19.79
C LEU A 218 -5.94 3.72 19.21
N ARG A 219 -5.99 2.43 19.57
CA ARG A 219 -5.07 1.41 19.03
C ARG A 219 -5.13 1.36 17.51
N LYS A 220 -6.33 1.43 16.93
CA LYS A 220 -6.53 1.41 15.49
C LYS A 220 -5.90 2.65 14.84
N ASN A 221 -6.27 3.85 15.30
CA ASN A 221 -5.81 5.10 14.71
C ASN A 221 -4.30 5.29 14.83
N VAL A 222 -3.74 5.06 16.02
CA VAL A 222 -2.28 5.13 16.24
C VAL A 222 -1.55 4.10 15.40
N GLY A 223 -2.01 2.84 15.41
CA GLY A 223 -1.37 1.76 14.65
C GLY A 223 -1.37 2.01 13.13
N GLN A 224 -2.51 2.43 12.58
CA GLN A 224 -2.65 2.73 11.15
C GLN A 224 -1.74 3.89 10.72
N PHE A 225 -1.77 4.99 11.46
CA PHE A 225 -0.92 6.13 11.14
C PHE A 225 0.56 5.77 11.24
N THR A 226 0.93 4.97 12.26
CA THR A 226 2.29 4.45 12.41
C THR A 226 2.72 3.64 11.19
N GLU A 227 1.89 2.71 10.70
CA GLU A 227 2.17 1.93 9.49
C GLU A 227 2.31 2.82 8.24
N VAL A 228 1.49 3.87 8.12
CA VAL A 228 1.53 4.81 6.97
C VAL A 228 2.84 5.58 6.92
N ILE A 229 3.39 5.98 8.07
CA ILE A 229 4.66 6.73 8.13
C ILE A 229 5.89 5.83 8.23
N ASP A 230 5.72 4.54 8.55
CA ASP A 230 6.83 3.59 8.64
C ASP A 230 7.34 3.25 7.24
N PRO A 231 8.51 3.79 6.81
CA PRO A 231 9.03 3.51 5.47
C PRO A 231 9.53 2.07 5.34
N LEU A 232 9.62 1.33 6.44
CA LEU A 232 10.17 -0.01 6.47
C LEU A 232 9.12 -1.09 6.66
N ALA A 233 7.86 -0.73 7.03
CA ALA A 233 6.66 -1.55 7.31
C ALA A 233 6.83 -2.79 8.22
N HIS A 234 7.94 -3.52 8.15
CA HIS A 234 8.28 -4.75 8.82
C HIS A 234 9.46 -4.61 9.81
N TRP A 235 10.10 -3.45 9.88
CA TRP A 235 11.23 -3.24 10.81
C TRP A 235 10.80 -3.37 12.27
N HIS A 236 9.60 -2.92 12.59
CA HIS A 236 9.02 -3.08 13.92
C HIS A 236 8.89 -4.56 14.31
N TYR A 237 8.31 -5.38 13.43
CA TYR A 237 8.18 -6.84 13.60
C TYR A 237 9.53 -7.54 13.77
N TYR A 238 10.52 -7.13 12.99
CA TYR A 238 11.86 -7.69 13.08
C TYR A 238 12.44 -7.48 14.48
N ILE A 239 12.33 -6.27 15.03
CA ILE A 239 12.89 -5.98 16.35
C ILE A 239 12.09 -6.61 17.50
N GLU A 240 10.77 -6.78 17.36
CA GLU A 240 10.02 -7.55 18.36
C GLU A 240 10.47 -9.01 18.47
N ARG A 241 10.82 -9.62 17.33
CA ARG A 241 11.32 -11.01 17.28
C ARG A 241 12.79 -11.13 17.66
N HIS A 242 13.55 -10.06 17.48
CA HIS A 242 14.99 -9.99 17.72
C HIS A 242 15.35 -8.79 18.60
N PRO A 243 14.88 -8.76 19.87
CA PRO A 243 15.07 -7.62 20.77
C PRO A 243 16.54 -7.31 21.07
N GLU A 244 17.43 -8.28 20.90
CA GLU A 244 18.88 -8.14 21.01
C GLU A 244 19.53 -7.41 19.82
N TRP A 245 18.80 -7.24 18.72
CA TRP A 245 19.21 -6.50 17.51
C TRP A 245 18.62 -5.10 17.44
N LYS A 246 18.00 -4.64 18.53
CA LYS A 246 17.66 -3.23 18.73
C LYS A 246 18.91 -2.41 18.43
N LYS A 247 18.77 -1.42 17.55
CA LYS A 247 19.79 -0.42 17.25
C LYS A 247 19.12 0.91 16.95
N ASP A 248 19.67 1.99 17.50
CA ASP A 248 19.22 3.36 17.28
C ASP A 248 19.82 3.94 16.00
N LEU A 249 19.53 3.30 14.86
CA LEU A 249 20.09 3.68 13.55
C LEU A 249 19.07 4.36 12.62
N LEU A 250 17.79 4.36 12.99
CA LEU A 250 16.73 4.93 12.16
C LEU A 250 16.71 6.45 12.23
N LYS A 251 16.43 7.09 11.09
CA LYS A 251 16.33 8.54 10.91
C LYS A 251 14.93 8.93 10.45
N GLY A 252 14.57 10.20 10.64
CA GLY A 252 13.33 10.80 10.14
C GLY A 252 12.08 10.00 10.50
N ASP A 253 11.25 9.72 9.51
CA ASP A 253 9.95 9.04 9.67
C ASP A 253 10.07 7.63 10.25
N ALA A 254 11.17 6.91 9.99
CA ALA A 254 11.39 5.60 10.59
C ALA A 254 11.58 5.68 12.12
N SER A 255 12.31 6.69 12.60
CA SER A 255 12.44 6.95 14.05
C SER A 255 11.12 7.42 14.66
N LEU A 256 10.33 8.21 13.92
CA LEU A 256 8.99 8.62 14.36
C LEU A 256 8.05 7.42 14.50
N ALA A 257 8.04 6.52 13.51
CA ALA A 257 7.23 5.31 13.54
C ALA A 257 7.55 4.47 14.78
N GLN A 258 8.83 4.33 15.16
CA GLN A 258 9.21 3.64 16.40
C GLN A 258 8.60 4.26 17.66
N ASP A 259 8.63 5.59 17.79
CA ASP A 259 8.03 6.29 18.93
C ASP A 259 6.51 6.04 19.00
N LEU A 260 5.84 5.95 17.83
CA LEU A 260 4.39 5.71 17.76
C LEU A 260 4.02 4.23 17.97
N TYR A 261 4.84 3.28 17.52
CA TYR A 261 4.66 1.87 17.83
C TYR A 261 4.74 1.61 19.34
N ARG A 262 5.55 2.37 20.08
CA ARG A 262 5.57 2.29 21.56
C ARG A 262 4.25 2.75 22.16
N LEU A 263 3.68 3.84 21.67
CA LEU A 263 2.33 4.25 22.10
C LEU A 263 1.29 3.17 21.79
N TYR A 264 1.35 2.57 20.61
CA TYR A 264 0.47 1.44 20.26
C TYR A 264 0.62 0.27 21.26
N HIS A 265 1.86 -0.03 21.67
CA HIS A 265 2.14 -1.08 22.65
C HIS A 265 1.57 -0.77 24.01
N LEU A 266 1.74 0.46 24.50
CA LEU A 266 1.15 0.88 25.78
C LEU A 266 -0.38 0.79 25.77
N LEU A 267 -1.00 1.21 24.67
CA LEU A 267 -2.44 1.05 24.49
C LEU A 267 -2.85 -0.43 24.47
N THR A 268 -2.04 -1.28 23.85
CA THR A 268 -2.28 -2.73 23.76
C THR A 268 -2.08 -3.41 25.11
N GLU A 269 -1.02 -3.11 25.85
CA GLU A 269 -0.78 -3.63 27.21
C GLU A 269 -1.89 -3.20 28.18
N ALA A 270 -2.31 -1.93 28.13
CA ALA A 270 -3.43 -1.45 28.93
C ALA A 270 -4.73 -2.20 28.59
N TRP A 271 -4.97 -2.45 27.30
CA TRP A 271 -6.11 -3.21 26.82
C TRP A 271 -6.04 -4.70 27.22
N GLU A 272 -4.88 -5.36 27.09
CA GLU A 272 -4.69 -6.75 27.50
C GLU A 272 -4.87 -6.92 29.01
N ALA A 273 -4.33 -5.98 29.79
CA ALA A 273 -4.51 -5.95 31.24
C ALA A 273 -6.00 -5.82 31.60
N LEU A 274 -6.75 -4.96 30.92
CA LEU A 274 -8.19 -4.80 31.12
C LEU A 274 -8.99 -6.06 30.74
N MET A 275 -8.67 -6.65 29.60
CA MET A 275 -9.49 -7.70 28.99
C MET A 275 -9.10 -9.10 29.46
N GLY A 276 -7.94 -9.27 30.09
CA GLY A 276 -7.44 -10.58 30.53
C GLY A 276 -7.13 -11.54 29.39
N LYS A 277 -6.98 -11.04 28.16
CA LYS A 277 -6.64 -11.81 26.96
C LYS A 277 -5.55 -11.12 26.18
N LYS A 278 -4.78 -11.90 25.42
CA LYS A 278 -3.79 -11.38 24.48
C LYS A 278 -4.45 -10.74 23.27
N SER A 279 -3.87 -9.64 22.81
CA SER A 279 -4.25 -9.02 21.55
C SER A 279 -3.78 -9.89 20.38
N GLU A 280 -4.53 -9.81 19.29
CA GLU A 280 -4.05 -10.16 17.97
C GLU A 280 -2.78 -9.35 17.64
N PRO A 281 -1.83 -9.89 16.87
CA PRO A 281 -0.71 -9.14 16.29
C PRO A 281 -1.16 -7.83 15.64
N ILE A 282 -0.32 -6.79 15.70
CA ILE A 282 -0.70 -5.42 15.29
C ILE A 282 -1.27 -5.35 13.87
N PHE A 283 -0.70 -6.04 12.89
CA PHE A 283 -1.21 -6.07 11.51
C PHE A 283 -2.59 -6.71 11.42
N GLU A 284 -2.82 -7.79 12.16
CA GLU A 284 -4.10 -8.49 12.23
C GLU A 284 -5.16 -7.60 12.84
N PHE A 285 -4.81 -6.93 13.93
CA PHE A 285 -5.69 -5.97 14.58
C PHE A 285 -6.01 -4.75 13.69
N ILE A 286 -5.00 -4.20 13.00
CA ILE A 286 -5.12 -3.02 12.13
C ILE A 286 -5.92 -3.34 10.86
N HIS A 287 -5.81 -4.55 10.32
CA HIS A 287 -6.37 -4.86 9.00
C HIS A 287 -7.59 -5.76 8.99
N LYS A 288 -8.01 -6.33 10.13
CA LYS A 288 -9.18 -7.22 10.21
C LYS A 288 -10.49 -6.65 9.66
N ASP A 289 -10.67 -5.33 9.69
CA ASP A 289 -11.88 -4.65 9.20
C ASP A 289 -11.79 -4.26 7.73
N PHE A 290 -10.63 -4.46 7.09
CA PHE A 290 -10.40 -4.19 5.68
C PHE A 290 -10.50 -5.50 4.88
N PRO A 291 -11.68 -5.86 4.32
CA PRO A 291 -11.85 -7.08 3.52
C PRO A 291 -10.97 -7.15 2.25
N HIS A 292 -10.23 -6.07 1.95
CA HIS A 292 -9.45 -5.88 0.74
C HIS A 292 -8.00 -5.42 0.98
N HIS A 293 -7.47 -5.48 2.21
CA HIS A 293 -6.10 -5.01 2.43
C HIS A 293 -5.10 -5.81 1.57
N PRO A 294 -4.21 -5.14 0.80
CA PRO A 294 -3.38 -5.79 -0.23
C PRO A 294 -2.53 -6.97 0.27
N PHE A 295 -2.19 -6.99 1.56
CA PHE A 295 -1.33 -8.01 2.17
C PHE A 295 -2.09 -9.25 2.69
N TRP A 296 -3.43 -9.21 2.82
CA TRP A 296 -4.25 -10.32 3.36
C TRP A 296 -4.72 -11.31 2.32
N ARG A 297 -4.65 -10.91 1.05
CA ARG A 297 -4.59 -11.89 -0.02
C ARG A 297 -3.11 -12.17 -0.21
N PRO A 298 -2.62 -13.43 -0.20
CA PRO A 298 -1.47 -13.73 -1.04
C PRO A 298 -1.89 -13.26 -2.42
N LYS A 299 -1.46 -12.05 -2.81
CA LYS A 299 -1.62 -11.60 -4.18
C LYS A 299 -0.71 -12.51 -4.96
N VAL A 300 -1.28 -13.62 -5.41
CA VAL A 300 -0.81 -14.23 -6.63
C VAL A 300 -1.12 -13.19 -7.70
N GLU A 301 -0.26 -12.20 -7.82
CA GLU A 301 -0.20 -11.35 -9.00
C GLU A 301 0.24 -12.30 -10.11
N TYR A 302 -0.47 -12.25 -11.22
CA TYR A 302 -0.08 -12.99 -12.41
C TYR A 302 0.58 -12.00 -13.35
N VAL A 303 1.56 -12.46 -14.09
CA VAL A 303 2.24 -11.61 -15.05
C VAL A 303 1.23 -11.13 -16.08
N GLY A 304 1.10 -9.80 -16.20
CA GLY A 304 0.20 -9.17 -17.16
C GLY A 304 0.76 -9.17 -18.58
N GLY A 305 -0.11 -9.23 -19.58
CA GLY A 305 0.28 -9.16 -20.99
C GLY A 305 -0.72 -9.84 -21.94
N GLU A 306 -0.41 -9.81 -23.23
CA GLU A 306 -1.21 -10.45 -24.28
C GLU A 306 -0.77 -11.87 -24.56
N ASP A 307 -1.70 -12.81 -24.49
CA ASP A 307 -1.40 -14.21 -24.72
C ASP A 307 -2.56 -14.91 -25.43
N ILE A 308 -2.29 -15.49 -26.60
CA ILE A 308 -3.33 -16.12 -27.43
C ILE A 308 -4.07 -17.25 -26.69
N LYS A 309 -3.36 -18.02 -25.86
CA LYS A 309 -3.94 -19.12 -25.08
C LYS A 309 -4.73 -18.62 -23.88
N ALA A 310 -4.27 -17.56 -23.24
CA ALA A 310 -5.01 -16.95 -22.14
C ALA A 310 -6.33 -16.30 -22.62
N LEU A 311 -6.30 -15.62 -23.77
CA LEU A 311 -7.49 -15.05 -24.41
C LEU A 311 -8.51 -16.13 -24.80
N GLN A 312 -8.07 -17.20 -25.47
CA GLN A 312 -8.92 -18.35 -25.79
C GLN A 312 -9.49 -18.99 -24.53
N TYR A 313 -8.68 -19.16 -23.48
CA TYR A 313 -9.12 -19.71 -22.21
C TYR A 313 -10.19 -18.83 -21.55
N SER A 314 -10.01 -17.51 -21.58
CA SER A 314 -10.99 -16.55 -21.06
C SER A 314 -12.34 -16.65 -21.79
N VAL A 315 -12.33 -16.80 -23.12
CA VAL A 315 -13.54 -17.07 -23.92
C VAL A 315 -14.22 -18.37 -23.47
N GLN A 316 -13.46 -19.44 -23.23
CA GLN A 316 -14.03 -20.70 -22.73
C GLN A 316 -14.62 -20.57 -21.33
N GLN A 317 -13.99 -19.80 -20.44
CA GLN A 317 -14.55 -19.51 -19.12
C GLN A 317 -15.83 -18.68 -19.23
N PHE A 318 -15.89 -17.69 -20.11
CA PHE A 318 -17.11 -16.94 -20.38
C PHE A 318 -18.24 -17.86 -20.85
N LYS A 319 -17.96 -18.79 -21.76
CA LYS A 319 -18.93 -19.78 -22.24
C LYS A 319 -19.48 -20.65 -21.11
N LYS A 320 -18.64 -21.08 -20.17
CA LYS A 320 -19.09 -21.83 -18.98
C LYS A 320 -19.90 -20.94 -18.04
N TRP A 321 -19.42 -19.72 -17.81
CA TRP A 321 -20.03 -18.76 -16.91
C TRP A 321 -21.44 -18.34 -17.35
N LYS A 322 -21.68 -18.10 -18.64
CA LYS A 322 -22.98 -17.69 -19.18
C LYS A 322 -24.07 -18.77 -19.10
N LEU A 323 -23.71 -20.05 -18.96
CA LEU A 323 -24.66 -21.16 -18.87
C LEU A 323 -25.38 -21.19 -17.51
N LYS A 324 -24.79 -20.59 -16.47
CA LYS A 324 -25.41 -20.52 -15.14
C LYS A 324 -26.69 -19.68 -15.21
N LYS A 325 -27.81 -20.21 -14.69
CA LYS A 325 -29.13 -19.52 -14.71
C LYS A 325 -29.07 -18.11 -14.12
N ALA A 326 -28.29 -17.93 -13.05
CA ALA A 326 -28.10 -16.65 -12.39
C ALA A 326 -27.42 -15.58 -13.27
N ASN A 327 -26.70 -15.98 -14.32
CA ASN A 327 -25.86 -15.09 -15.13
C ASN A 327 -26.52 -14.67 -16.45
N LYS A 328 -27.60 -15.35 -16.87
CA LYS A 328 -28.34 -15.04 -18.10
C LYS A 328 -28.73 -13.56 -18.26
N PRO A 329 -29.17 -12.84 -17.21
CA PRO A 329 -29.57 -11.43 -17.35
C PRO A 329 -28.43 -10.49 -17.78
N PHE A 330 -27.16 -10.91 -17.66
CA PHE A 330 -26.00 -10.08 -17.97
C PHE A 330 -25.46 -10.29 -19.39
N VAL A 331 -25.99 -11.26 -20.12
CA VAL A 331 -25.51 -11.65 -21.45
C VAL A 331 -26.58 -11.31 -22.48
N SER A 332 -26.43 -10.15 -23.12
CA SER A 332 -27.24 -9.78 -24.28
C SER A 332 -26.82 -10.56 -25.52
N ASN A 333 -27.69 -10.63 -26.54
CA ASN A 333 -27.36 -11.26 -27.83
C ASN A 333 -26.12 -10.59 -28.46
N ASN A 334 -26.03 -9.26 -28.37
CA ASN A 334 -24.86 -8.50 -28.83
C ASN A 334 -23.55 -8.95 -28.16
N VAL A 335 -23.57 -9.15 -26.82
CA VAL A 335 -22.39 -9.67 -26.10
C VAL A 335 -22.03 -11.08 -26.59
N ALA A 336 -23.03 -11.95 -26.78
CA ALA A 336 -22.78 -13.31 -27.25
C ALA A 336 -22.19 -13.35 -28.67
N ASP A 337 -22.69 -12.50 -29.57
CA ASP A 337 -22.22 -12.41 -30.96
C ASP A 337 -20.80 -11.84 -31.04
N LYS A 338 -20.49 -10.80 -30.26
CA LYS A 338 -19.13 -10.25 -30.15
C LYS A 338 -18.13 -11.30 -29.66
N ILE A 339 -18.46 -12.06 -28.62
CA ILE A 339 -17.58 -13.13 -28.12
C ILE A 339 -17.37 -14.22 -29.17
N LYS A 340 -18.43 -14.61 -29.90
CA LYS A 340 -18.32 -15.61 -30.97
C LYS A 340 -17.41 -15.12 -32.11
N LYS A 341 -17.52 -13.84 -32.48
CA LYS A 341 -16.66 -13.21 -33.48
C LYS A 341 -15.19 -13.20 -33.01
N ILE A 342 -14.93 -12.74 -31.79
CA ILE A 342 -13.58 -12.70 -31.21
C ILE A 342 -12.99 -14.11 -31.11
N GLU A 343 -13.78 -15.12 -30.75
CA GLU A 343 -13.32 -16.51 -30.71
C GLU A 343 -12.82 -16.99 -32.08
N GLN A 344 -13.58 -16.69 -33.14
CA GLN A 344 -13.19 -17.04 -34.50
C GLN A 344 -11.89 -16.31 -34.90
N GLU A 345 -11.80 -15.01 -34.61
CA GLU A 345 -10.62 -14.22 -34.94
C GLU A 345 -9.37 -14.66 -34.16
N LEU A 346 -9.51 -15.07 -32.89
CA LEU A 346 -8.42 -15.67 -32.11
C LEU A 346 -7.96 -17.01 -32.73
N SER A 347 -8.89 -17.83 -33.21
CA SER A 347 -8.56 -19.10 -33.87
C SER A 347 -7.81 -18.86 -35.20
N ASP A 348 -8.26 -17.87 -35.98
CA ASP A 348 -7.64 -17.52 -37.25
C ASP A 348 -6.26 -16.86 -37.04
N TYR A 349 -6.13 -16.02 -36.01
CA TYR A 349 -4.87 -15.43 -35.59
C TYR A 349 -3.86 -16.53 -35.20
N GLU A 350 -4.24 -17.48 -34.33
CA GLU A 350 -3.34 -18.55 -33.92
C GLU A 350 -2.92 -19.44 -35.08
N LYS A 351 -3.86 -19.81 -35.96
CA LYS A 351 -3.57 -20.63 -37.15
C LYS A 351 -2.53 -19.97 -38.05
N LYS A 352 -2.54 -18.63 -38.11
CA LYS A 352 -1.72 -17.84 -39.02
C LYS A 352 -0.36 -17.47 -38.45
N TYR A 353 -0.34 -16.98 -37.21
CA TYR A 353 0.87 -16.44 -36.58
C TYR A 353 1.49 -17.39 -35.56
N GLY A 354 0.81 -18.49 -35.24
CA GLY A 354 1.24 -19.46 -34.24
C GLY A 354 1.01 -18.98 -32.81
N ASP A 355 1.71 -19.63 -31.88
CA ASP A 355 1.55 -19.42 -30.46
C ASP A 355 2.33 -18.17 -29.99
N ARG A 356 1.63 -17.03 -29.87
CA ARG A 356 2.22 -15.73 -29.49
C ARG A 356 1.85 -15.33 -28.07
N SER A 357 2.83 -14.80 -27.35
CA SER A 357 2.71 -14.35 -25.96
C SER A 357 3.67 -13.18 -25.72
N TYR A 358 3.16 -12.08 -25.17
CA TYR A 358 3.89 -10.84 -24.91
C TYR A 358 3.60 -10.41 -23.48
N ALA A 359 4.64 -10.24 -22.66
CA ALA A 359 4.49 -9.97 -21.24
C ALA A 359 5.06 -8.60 -20.86
N GLY A 360 4.38 -7.93 -19.92
CA GLY A 360 4.80 -6.65 -19.38
C GLY A 360 4.63 -5.45 -20.32
N SER A 361 5.06 -4.29 -19.81
CA SER A 361 4.98 -2.98 -20.48
C SER A 361 6.14 -2.71 -21.44
N TYR A 362 7.29 -3.36 -21.25
CA TYR A 362 8.43 -3.31 -22.18
C TYR A 362 8.49 -4.63 -22.95
N ARG A 363 8.14 -4.58 -24.23
CA ARG A 363 8.02 -5.76 -25.09
C ARG A 363 9.19 -5.80 -26.06
N GLU A 364 10.00 -6.84 -25.99
CA GLU A 364 10.96 -7.14 -27.03
C GLU A 364 10.32 -8.17 -27.96
N VAL A 365 10.17 -7.82 -29.24
CA VAL A 365 9.61 -8.71 -30.24
C VAL A 365 10.76 -9.21 -31.10
N GLU A 366 10.98 -10.53 -31.09
CA GLU A 366 11.98 -11.13 -31.97
C GLU A 366 11.61 -10.84 -33.44
N PRO A 367 12.58 -10.48 -34.30
CA PRO A 367 12.32 -10.25 -35.72
C PRO A 367 11.64 -11.46 -36.35
N GLU A 368 10.55 -11.24 -37.08
CA GLU A 368 9.81 -12.30 -37.75
C GLU A 368 10.68 -12.94 -38.84
N LYS A 369 10.75 -14.27 -38.89
CA LYS A 369 11.66 -14.98 -39.82
C LYS A 369 10.93 -15.61 -41.00
N ILE A 370 9.64 -15.89 -40.85
CA ILE A 370 8.89 -16.74 -41.79
C ILE A 370 7.81 -15.93 -42.50
N ILE A 371 7.09 -15.09 -41.75
CA ILE A 371 5.89 -14.41 -42.26
C ILE A 371 6.30 -13.16 -43.02
N LYS A 372 5.78 -13.00 -44.25
CA LYS A 372 6.00 -11.82 -45.08
C LYS A 372 4.87 -10.80 -44.91
N VAL A 373 5.10 -9.58 -45.40
CA VAL A 373 4.11 -8.51 -45.27
C VAL A 373 2.83 -8.82 -46.06
N GLU A 374 2.95 -9.44 -47.24
CA GLU A 374 1.78 -9.84 -48.05
C GLU A 374 0.87 -10.81 -47.30
N ASP A 375 1.49 -11.67 -46.50
CA ASP A 375 0.84 -12.71 -45.73
C ASP A 375 0.18 -12.16 -44.46
N LEU A 376 0.35 -10.89 -44.08
CA LEU A 376 -0.36 -10.32 -42.93
C LEU A 376 -1.88 -10.27 -43.15
N GLY A 377 -2.64 -10.35 -42.06
CA GLY A 377 -4.09 -10.18 -42.05
C GLY A 377 -4.45 -8.72 -42.24
N GLU A 378 -5.69 -8.43 -42.64
CA GLU A 378 -6.16 -7.06 -42.85
C GLU A 378 -6.01 -6.17 -41.62
N ARG A 379 -6.08 -6.75 -40.41
CA ARG A 379 -5.85 -6.06 -39.14
C ARG A 379 -4.37 -5.67 -38.98
N GLU A 380 -3.47 -6.64 -39.08
CA GLU A 380 -2.03 -6.42 -38.90
C GLU A 380 -1.44 -5.54 -40.01
N LYS A 381 -1.96 -5.66 -41.24
CA LYS A 381 -1.56 -4.84 -42.39
C LYS A 381 -1.68 -3.33 -42.12
N ARG A 382 -2.66 -2.90 -41.32
CA ARG A 382 -2.84 -1.49 -40.95
C ARG A 382 -1.64 -0.93 -40.18
N TYR A 383 -0.98 -1.77 -39.39
CA TYR A 383 0.21 -1.40 -38.63
C TYR A 383 1.48 -1.44 -39.51
N ALA A 384 1.52 -2.31 -40.52
CA ALA A 384 2.64 -2.39 -41.46
C ALA A 384 2.61 -1.32 -42.58
N THR A 385 1.54 -0.53 -42.72
CA THR A 385 1.32 0.35 -43.89
C THR A 385 2.33 1.49 -44.06
N SER A 386 2.83 2.09 -42.97
CA SER A 386 3.81 3.19 -43.02
C SER A 386 5.14 2.73 -43.64
N ILE A 387 5.53 1.51 -43.34
CA ILE A 387 6.79 0.92 -43.78
C ILE A 387 6.63 0.26 -45.14
N LEU A 388 5.48 -0.33 -45.44
CA LEU A 388 5.11 -0.70 -46.81
C LEU A 388 5.22 0.46 -47.81
N LYS A 389 4.94 1.69 -47.36
CA LYS A 389 5.10 2.91 -48.18
C LYS A 389 6.59 3.27 -48.36
N GLN A 390 7.38 3.24 -47.29
CA GLN A 390 8.83 3.49 -47.34
C GLN A 390 9.60 2.41 -48.13
N ILE A 391 9.19 1.14 -48.02
CA ILE A 391 9.68 0.00 -48.81
C ILE A 391 9.48 0.29 -50.30
N LYS A 392 8.28 0.67 -50.71
CA LYS A 392 7.98 1.03 -52.11
C LYS A 392 8.78 2.22 -52.61
N GLU A 393 8.97 3.25 -51.78
CA GLU A 393 9.75 4.45 -52.12
C GLU A 393 11.25 4.16 -52.26
N GLN A 394 11.79 3.19 -51.51
CA GLN A 394 13.20 2.76 -51.62
C GLN A 394 13.43 1.78 -52.78
N GLU A 395 12.50 0.88 -53.07
CA GLU A 395 12.57 -0.01 -54.26
C GLU A 395 12.58 0.78 -55.59
N LEU A 396 12.01 1.99 -55.58
CA LEU A 396 12.04 2.96 -56.69
C LEU A 396 13.42 3.66 -56.84
N ASN A 397 14.19 3.79 -55.75
CA ASN A 397 15.47 4.52 -55.70
C ASN A 397 16.65 3.56 -55.51
N LYS A 398 16.89 2.69 -56.51
CA LYS A 398 17.93 1.64 -56.44
C LYS A 398 19.37 2.16 -56.48
N LYS A 399 19.99 2.33 -55.31
CA LYS A 399 21.42 2.05 -55.02
C LYS A 399 21.56 1.81 -53.52
N CYS A 400 21.55 0.55 -53.08
CA CYS A 400 21.93 0.17 -51.72
C CYS A 400 23.01 -0.90 -51.82
N ASP A 401 24.05 -0.76 -50.99
CA ASP A 401 25.11 -1.75 -50.84
C ASP A 401 24.60 -2.93 -49.98
N ASP A 402 25.28 -4.09 -50.05
CA ASP A 402 24.80 -5.34 -49.43
C ASP A 402 24.59 -5.25 -47.91
N GLU A 403 25.39 -4.44 -47.19
CA GLU A 403 25.23 -4.21 -45.75
C GLU A 403 23.96 -3.39 -45.41
N GLU A 404 23.59 -2.43 -46.26
CA GLU A 404 22.36 -1.64 -46.06
C GLU A 404 21.11 -2.50 -46.30
N LYS A 405 21.22 -3.49 -47.20
CA LYS A 405 20.14 -4.43 -47.50
C LYS A 405 19.86 -5.37 -46.33
N GLU A 406 20.89 -5.90 -45.66
CA GLU A 406 20.72 -6.76 -44.48
C GLU A 406 20.11 -6.01 -43.29
N SER A 407 20.56 -4.77 -43.03
CA SER A 407 19.97 -3.89 -42.02
C SER A 407 18.50 -3.55 -42.33
N TRP A 408 18.16 -3.41 -43.60
CA TRP A 408 16.80 -3.13 -44.03
C TRP A 408 15.87 -4.34 -43.88
N GLU A 409 16.31 -5.54 -44.27
CA GLU A 409 15.52 -6.76 -44.08
C GLU A 409 15.22 -7.01 -42.59
N GLU A 410 16.18 -6.73 -41.70
CA GLU A 410 15.96 -6.81 -40.26
C GLU A 410 14.90 -5.83 -39.76
N LYS A 411 14.91 -4.58 -40.27
CA LYS A 411 13.86 -3.58 -39.95
C LYS A 411 12.48 -4.04 -40.41
N VAL A 412 12.35 -4.58 -41.62
CA VAL A 412 11.06 -5.11 -42.13
C VAL A 412 10.56 -6.25 -41.24
N ARG A 413 11.44 -7.18 -40.87
CA ARG A 413 11.11 -8.31 -40.00
C ARG A 413 10.66 -7.88 -38.60
N ASN A 414 11.31 -6.86 -38.03
CA ASN A 414 10.90 -6.27 -36.75
C ASN A 414 9.50 -5.66 -36.82
N GLU A 415 9.17 -5.02 -37.93
CA GLU A 415 7.91 -4.29 -38.11
C GLU A 415 6.73 -5.22 -38.39
N ILE A 416 6.97 -6.32 -39.12
CA ILE A 416 6.01 -7.43 -39.22
C ILE A 416 5.72 -7.98 -37.82
N SER A 417 6.76 -8.19 -37.03
CA SER A 417 6.66 -8.66 -35.64
C SER A 417 5.85 -7.72 -34.75
N MET A 418 6.08 -6.41 -34.85
CA MET A 418 5.30 -5.39 -34.15
C MET A 418 3.84 -5.37 -34.61
N ALA A 419 3.59 -5.46 -35.92
CA ALA A 419 2.24 -5.51 -36.47
C ALA A 419 1.44 -6.72 -35.96
N ILE A 420 2.07 -7.90 -35.91
CA ILE A 420 1.49 -9.12 -35.33
C ILE A 420 1.17 -8.91 -33.85
N MET A 421 2.12 -8.38 -33.07
CA MET A 421 1.90 -8.07 -31.65
C MET A 421 0.72 -7.10 -31.44
N HIS A 422 0.64 -6.03 -32.25
CA HIS A 422 -0.45 -5.06 -32.17
C HIS A 422 -1.80 -5.69 -32.52
N GLY A 423 -1.85 -6.60 -33.50
CA GLY A 423 -3.05 -7.36 -33.85
C GLY A 423 -3.60 -8.18 -32.67
N LEU A 424 -2.72 -8.87 -31.92
CA LEU A 424 -3.12 -9.57 -30.70
C LEU A 424 -3.61 -8.60 -29.60
N GLY A 425 -2.95 -7.45 -29.46
CA GLY A 425 -3.36 -6.38 -28.54
C GLY A 425 -4.74 -5.80 -28.87
N ASP A 426 -5.11 -5.68 -30.15
CA ASP A 426 -6.48 -5.30 -30.52
C ASP A 426 -7.50 -6.36 -30.08
N LEU A 427 -7.20 -7.65 -30.30
CA LEU A 427 -8.10 -8.74 -29.88
C LEU A 427 -8.28 -8.77 -28.36
N GLU A 428 -7.20 -8.56 -27.60
CA GLU A 428 -7.25 -8.41 -26.14
C GLU A 428 -8.15 -7.24 -25.73
N ARG A 429 -7.94 -6.05 -26.32
CA ARG A 429 -8.76 -4.85 -26.05
C ARG A 429 -10.23 -5.06 -26.37
N GLU A 430 -10.54 -5.65 -27.52
CA GLU A 430 -11.92 -5.97 -27.91
C GLU A 430 -12.58 -6.92 -26.91
N LEU A 431 -11.88 -7.98 -26.51
CA LEU A 431 -12.39 -8.94 -25.53
C LEU A 431 -12.62 -8.28 -24.16
N ARG A 432 -11.66 -7.47 -23.70
CA ARG A 432 -11.75 -6.73 -22.44
C ARG A 432 -12.89 -5.73 -22.47
N GLN A 433 -13.14 -5.06 -23.58
CA GLN A 433 -14.28 -4.15 -23.71
C GLN A 433 -15.61 -4.89 -23.52
N VAL A 434 -15.75 -6.09 -24.10
CA VAL A 434 -16.96 -6.90 -23.90
C VAL A 434 -17.12 -7.33 -22.43
N PHE A 435 -16.03 -7.73 -21.77
CA PHE A 435 -16.08 -8.06 -20.34
C PHE A 435 -16.32 -6.85 -19.45
N TRP A 436 -15.84 -5.67 -19.84
CA TRP A 436 -16.12 -4.42 -19.15
C TRP A 436 -17.60 -4.07 -19.23
N ASP A 437 -18.24 -4.23 -20.39
CA ASP A 437 -19.69 -4.02 -20.56
C ASP A 437 -20.50 -4.94 -19.63
N VAL A 438 -20.06 -6.18 -19.43
CA VAL A 438 -20.67 -7.12 -18.47
C VAL A 438 -20.40 -6.68 -17.02
N SER A 439 -19.15 -6.32 -16.70
CA SER A 439 -18.72 -5.91 -15.37
C SER A 439 -19.43 -4.64 -14.89
N LYS A 440 -19.65 -3.70 -15.81
CA LYS A 440 -20.38 -2.47 -15.58
C LYS A 440 -21.79 -2.72 -15.04
N GLN A 441 -22.48 -3.76 -15.52
CA GLN A 441 -23.81 -4.10 -15.03
C GLN A 441 -23.82 -4.52 -13.55
N PHE A 442 -22.75 -5.16 -13.05
CA PHE A 442 -22.61 -5.45 -11.62
C PHE A 442 -22.33 -4.18 -10.83
N ASN A 443 -21.43 -3.34 -11.35
CA ASN A 443 -21.07 -2.07 -10.71
C ASN A 443 -22.26 -1.12 -10.63
N ASP A 444 -23.09 -1.01 -11.66
CA ASP A 444 -24.28 -0.16 -11.68
C ASP A 444 -25.28 -0.61 -10.61
N ARG A 445 -25.49 -1.92 -10.45
CA ARG A 445 -26.37 -2.49 -9.40
C ARG A 445 -25.80 -2.29 -8.00
N ARG A 446 -24.48 -2.48 -7.83
CA ARG A 446 -23.76 -2.21 -6.57
C ARG A 446 -23.90 -0.73 -6.19
N SER A 447 -23.64 0.18 -7.12
CA SER A 447 -23.74 1.62 -6.92
C SER A 447 -25.17 2.05 -6.57
N ALA A 448 -26.18 1.49 -7.24
CA ALA A 448 -27.59 1.75 -6.92
C ALA A 448 -27.98 1.27 -5.51
N ALA A 449 -27.41 0.15 -5.02
CA ALA A 449 -27.60 -0.31 -3.65
C ALA A 449 -26.92 0.61 -2.63
N TRP A 450 -25.69 1.04 -2.88
CA TRP A 450 -24.99 2.01 -2.02
C TRP A 450 -25.66 3.38 -2.01
N GLN A 451 -26.19 3.84 -3.15
CA GLN A 451 -26.92 5.09 -3.23
C GLN A 451 -28.18 5.06 -2.35
N ARG A 452 -28.93 3.94 -2.35
CA ARG A 452 -30.05 3.75 -1.41
C ARG A 452 -29.61 3.90 0.04
N ILE A 453 -28.45 3.39 0.42
CA ILE A 453 -27.88 3.52 1.78
C ILE A 453 -27.44 4.96 2.09
N ASN A 454 -26.85 5.66 1.13
CA ASN A 454 -26.43 7.05 1.32
C ASN A 454 -27.61 8.01 1.45
N GLU A 455 -28.71 7.70 0.77
CA GLU A 455 -29.97 8.43 0.86
C GLU A 455 -30.85 7.94 2.02
N TRP A 456 -30.32 7.04 2.88
CA TRP A 456 -31.07 6.50 4.01
C TRP A 456 -31.29 7.57 5.07
N GLY A 457 -32.51 7.64 5.60
CA GLY A 457 -32.95 8.73 6.44
C GLY A 457 -34.29 9.26 5.96
N SER A 458 -34.43 10.58 5.84
CA SER A 458 -35.71 11.24 5.55
C SER A 458 -36.42 10.68 4.31
N LYS A 459 -35.67 10.30 3.27
CA LYS A 459 -36.22 9.70 2.04
C LYS A 459 -36.87 8.34 2.32
N TRP A 460 -36.14 7.41 2.94
CA TRP A 460 -36.68 6.09 3.30
C TRP A 460 -37.89 6.19 4.25
N TRP A 461 -37.83 7.08 5.24
CA TRP A 461 -38.92 7.33 6.18
C TRP A 461 -40.18 7.88 5.50
N TRP A 462 -40.01 8.74 4.50
CA TRP A 462 -41.11 9.30 3.72
C TRP A 462 -41.73 8.27 2.77
N GLU A 463 -40.89 7.52 2.03
CA GLU A 463 -41.34 6.49 1.07
C GLU A 463 -42.04 5.31 1.73
N ASN A 464 -41.71 4.99 3.00
CA ASN A 464 -42.32 3.88 3.74
C ASN A 464 -43.37 4.36 4.77
N ARG A 465 -43.80 5.62 4.72
CA ARG A 465 -44.72 6.20 5.71
C ARG A 465 -45.99 5.38 5.92
N GLU A 466 -46.59 4.85 4.85
CA GLU A 466 -47.80 4.01 4.93
C GLU A 466 -47.53 2.66 5.60
N LYS A 467 -46.38 2.03 5.33
CA LYS A 467 -45.99 0.77 5.98
C LYS A 467 -45.65 0.94 7.47
N LEU A 468 -45.27 2.15 7.85
CA LEU A 468 -44.92 2.51 9.24
C LEU A 468 -46.14 2.97 10.05
N GLN A 469 -47.26 3.23 9.38
CA GLN A 469 -48.48 3.71 10.02
C GLN A 469 -49.07 2.63 10.92
N GLY A 470 -49.31 2.95 12.19
CA GLY A 470 -49.83 2.00 13.19
C GLY A 470 -48.77 1.16 13.91
N LEU A 471 -47.50 1.22 13.49
CA LEU A 471 -46.38 0.61 14.23
C LEU A 471 -45.86 1.52 15.34
N SER A 472 -45.45 0.93 16.45
CA SER A 472 -44.74 1.65 17.52
C SER A 472 -43.37 2.15 17.04
N ARG A 473 -42.80 3.14 17.74
CA ARG A 473 -41.49 3.71 17.38
C ARG A 473 -40.37 2.67 17.36
N GLU A 474 -40.41 1.67 18.26
CA GLU A 474 -39.44 0.58 18.30
C GLU A 474 -39.57 -0.36 17.10
N GLU A 475 -40.79 -0.72 16.70
CA GLU A 475 -41.05 -1.55 15.53
C GLU A 475 -40.63 -0.86 14.23
N GLN A 476 -40.88 0.45 14.13
CA GLN A 476 -40.42 1.28 13.00
C GLN A 476 -38.89 1.28 12.89
N LEU A 477 -38.17 1.45 14.01
CA LEU A 477 -36.70 1.42 14.03
C LEU A 477 -36.14 0.03 13.71
N LYS A 478 -36.79 -1.02 14.20
CA LYS A 478 -36.41 -2.42 13.90
C LYS A 478 -36.55 -2.71 12.41
N LEU A 479 -37.68 -2.34 11.80
CA LEU A 479 -37.92 -2.50 10.36
C LEU A 479 -36.88 -1.73 9.54
N SER A 480 -36.57 -0.49 9.91
CA SER A 480 -35.55 0.32 9.24
C SER A 480 -34.16 -0.33 9.28
N ARG A 481 -33.76 -0.87 10.45
CA ARG A 481 -32.48 -1.58 10.60
C ARG A 481 -32.43 -2.86 9.76
N GLU A 482 -33.51 -3.64 9.74
CA GLU A 482 -33.60 -4.87 8.96
C GLU A 482 -33.55 -4.60 7.44
N GLU A 483 -34.27 -3.59 6.96
CA GLU A 483 -34.21 -3.19 5.54
C GLU A 483 -32.86 -2.62 5.16
N MET A 484 -32.25 -1.76 6.00
CA MET A 484 -30.91 -1.24 5.75
C MET A 484 -29.89 -2.38 5.67
N LYS A 485 -30.00 -3.38 6.56
CA LYS A 485 -29.14 -4.57 6.54
C LYS A 485 -29.33 -5.37 5.25
N LYS A 486 -30.56 -5.53 4.75
CA LYS A 486 -30.84 -6.19 3.47
C LYS A 486 -30.19 -5.46 2.29
N VAL A 487 -30.30 -4.13 2.22
CA VAL A 487 -29.70 -3.35 1.13
C VAL A 487 -28.17 -3.35 1.20
N ARG A 488 -27.59 -3.31 2.41
CA ARG A 488 -26.14 -3.52 2.61
C ARG A 488 -25.68 -4.89 2.14
N GLN A 489 -26.44 -5.95 2.46
CA GLN A 489 -26.12 -7.29 1.99
C GLN A 489 -26.22 -7.38 0.47
N GLU A 490 -27.26 -6.80 -0.13
CA GLU A 490 -27.42 -6.73 -1.59
C GLU A 490 -26.21 -6.06 -2.26
N ALA A 491 -25.71 -4.95 -1.72
CA ALA A 491 -24.52 -4.27 -2.25
C ALA A 491 -23.27 -5.17 -2.21
N LYS A 492 -23.06 -5.89 -1.10
CA LYS A 492 -21.96 -6.85 -0.94
C LYS A 492 -22.10 -8.05 -1.89
N ASP A 493 -23.30 -8.58 -2.06
CA ASP A 493 -23.57 -9.68 -2.98
C ASP A 493 -23.27 -9.29 -4.44
N TRP A 494 -23.57 -8.04 -4.82
CA TRP A 494 -23.23 -7.53 -6.16
C TRP A 494 -21.73 -7.35 -6.37
N GLU A 495 -21.02 -6.89 -5.33
CA GLU A 495 -19.56 -6.80 -5.34
C GLU A 495 -18.89 -8.18 -5.48
N GLU A 496 -19.38 -9.17 -4.72
CA GLU A 496 -18.88 -10.54 -4.80
C GLU A 496 -19.11 -11.15 -6.19
N ARG A 497 -20.29 -10.94 -6.79
CA ARG A 497 -20.59 -11.40 -8.16
C ARG A 497 -19.70 -10.74 -9.21
N GLY A 498 -19.45 -9.44 -9.09
CA GLY A 498 -18.53 -8.72 -9.97
C GLY A 498 -17.10 -9.26 -9.84
N SER A 499 -16.65 -9.49 -8.61
CA SER A 499 -15.35 -10.10 -8.29
C SER A 499 -15.22 -11.53 -8.83
N ASP A 500 -16.27 -12.36 -8.70
CA ASP A 500 -16.30 -13.72 -9.24
C ASP A 500 -16.18 -13.71 -10.77
N PHE A 501 -16.93 -12.85 -11.46
CA PHE A 501 -16.82 -12.70 -12.92
C PHE A 501 -15.41 -12.27 -13.34
N HIS A 502 -14.84 -11.26 -12.66
CA HIS A 502 -13.49 -10.82 -12.97
C HIS A 502 -12.47 -11.94 -12.76
N ASN A 503 -12.47 -12.60 -11.60
CA ASN A 503 -11.48 -13.62 -11.27
C ASN A 503 -11.61 -14.92 -12.07
N SER A 504 -12.84 -15.31 -12.44
CA SER A 504 -13.10 -16.56 -13.16
C SER A 504 -13.10 -16.42 -14.69
N VAL A 505 -13.28 -15.21 -15.21
CA VAL A 505 -13.39 -14.96 -16.66
C VAL A 505 -12.44 -13.85 -17.10
N ALA A 506 -12.71 -12.60 -16.69
CA ALA A 506 -12.10 -11.43 -17.33
C ALA A 506 -10.59 -11.33 -17.10
N ARG A 507 -10.13 -11.68 -15.90
CA ARG A 507 -8.71 -11.62 -15.49
C ARG A 507 -7.81 -12.46 -16.40
N TYR A 508 -8.33 -13.55 -16.98
CA TYR A 508 -7.55 -14.39 -17.90
C TYR A 508 -7.21 -13.68 -19.21
N ALA A 509 -7.95 -12.65 -19.61
CA ALA A 509 -7.65 -11.87 -20.80
C ALA A 509 -6.46 -10.91 -20.61
N GLU A 510 -6.02 -10.69 -19.37
CA GLU A 510 -5.01 -9.68 -19.01
C GLU A 510 -3.68 -10.31 -18.57
N ILE A 511 -3.56 -11.65 -18.64
CA ILE A 511 -2.43 -12.39 -18.08
C ILE A 511 -1.82 -13.33 -19.11
N VAL A 512 -0.56 -13.67 -18.89
CA VAL A 512 0.18 -14.58 -19.75
C VAL A 512 0.20 -16.02 -19.21
N PHE A 513 0.11 -16.97 -20.13
CA PHE A 513 0.19 -18.39 -19.80
C PHE A 513 1.64 -18.88 -19.92
N CYS A 514 1.97 -19.88 -19.10
CA CYS A 514 3.28 -20.49 -19.07
C CYS A 514 3.70 -20.97 -20.47
N LYS A 515 4.87 -20.52 -20.94
CA LYS A 515 5.44 -20.87 -22.25
C LYS A 515 5.62 -22.37 -22.46
N MET A 516 5.79 -23.15 -21.38
CA MET A 516 5.96 -24.61 -21.47
C MET A 516 4.62 -25.36 -21.54
N CYS A 517 3.76 -25.22 -20.53
CA CYS A 517 2.52 -26.00 -20.52
C CYS A 517 1.36 -25.37 -21.28
N ARG A 518 1.42 -24.06 -21.57
CA ARG A 518 0.35 -23.27 -22.22
C ARG A 518 -1.04 -23.43 -21.59
N LYS A 519 -1.08 -23.78 -20.29
CA LYS A 519 -2.32 -24.13 -19.55
C LYS A 519 -2.51 -23.34 -18.27
N LYS A 520 -1.44 -22.83 -17.67
CA LYS A 520 -1.46 -22.19 -16.35
C LYS A 520 -0.94 -20.76 -16.45
N PRO A 521 -1.59 -19.79 -15.78
CA PRO A 521 -1.06 -18.45 -15.70
C PRO A 521 0.25 -18.41 -14.92
N VAL A 522 1.16 -17.53 -15.31
CA VAL A 522 2.45 -17.39 -14.64
C VAL A 522 2.32 -16.44 -13.46
N ARG A 523 2.71 -16.90 -12.28
CA ARG A 523 2.72 -16.07 -11.07
C ARG A 523 3.90 -15.09 -11.13
N GLN A 524 3.64 -13.84 -10.83
CA GLN A 524 4.66 -12.85 -10.56
C GLN A 524 5.34 -13.23 -9.24
N ARG A 525 6.64 -13.52 -9.32
CA ARG A 525 7.47 -13.83 -8.14
C ARG A 525 8.15 -12.51 -7.71
N SER A 526 7.74 -12.03 -6.53
CA SER A 526 8.23 -10.93 -5.67
C SER A 526 7.93 -9.45 -6.03
N GLU A 527 7.07 -8.83 -5.22
CA GLU A 527 7.36 -7.69 -4.31
C GLU A 527 7.91 -6.35 -4.84
N ASN A 528 7.88 -6.10 -6.15
CA ASN A 528 7.86 -4.73 -6.68
C ASN A 528 7.10 -4.68 -8.01
N PRO A 529 6.01 -3.90 -8.12
CA PRO A 529 5.24 -3.84 -9.34
C PRO A 529 5.97 -2.93 -10.35
N SER A 530 6.05 -3.40 -11.59
CA SER A 530 6.18 -2.62 -12.83
C SER A 530 7.54 -2.31 -13.49
N SER A 531 8.72 -2.38 -12.84
CA SER A 531 9.92 -1.79 -13.49
C SER A 531 10.95 -2.71 -14.15
N MET A 532 11.06 -4.01 -13.86
CA MET A 532 12.22 -4.80 -14.33
C MET A 532 11.96 -6.26 -14.69
N TRP A 533 10.96 -6.55 -15.51
CA TRP A 533 10.94 -7.85 -16.20
C TRP A 533 12.02 -7.85 -17.29
N ASN A 534 13.01 -8.71 -17.12
CA ASN A 534 14.17 -8.79 -18.00
C ASN A 534 13.75 -9.16 -19.42
N LYS A 535 14.31 -8.41 -20.37
CA LYS A 535 14.08 -8.34 -21.82
C LYS A 535 13.99 -9.65 -22.62
N ASN A 536 14.34 -10.81 -22.04
CA ASN A 536 14.37 -12.10 -22.76
C ASN A 536 13.85 -13.31 -21.96
N SER A 537 13.21 -13.11 -20.81
CA SER A 537 12.83 -14.23 -19.95
C SER A 537 11.53 -14.93 -20.40
N SER A 538 11.67 -16.13 -20.96
CA SER A 538 10.54 -17.04 -21.20
C SER A 538 9.81 -17.34 -19.89
N LEU A 539 8.53 -16.97 -19.79
CA LEU A 539 7.75 -17.08 -18.55
C LEU A 539 7.24 -18.51 -18.31
N ILE A 540 7.60 -19.10 -17.18
CA ILE A 540 7.31 -20.51 -16.84
C ILE A 540 6.59 -20.56 -15.49
N CYS A 541 5.52 -21.36 -15.38
CA CYS A 541 4.78 -21.51 -14.11
C CYS A 541 5.52 -22.39 -13.10
N ASP A 542 5.13 -22.27 -11.83
CA ASP A 542 5.75 -22.97 -10.71
C ASP A 542 5.77 -24.49 -10.87
N ASP A 543 4.69 -25.08 -11.40
CA ASP A 543 4.57 -26.53 -11.58
C ASP A 543 5.54 -27.03 -12.64
N CYS A 544 5.61 -26.33 -13.78
CA CYS A 544 6.58 -26.61 -14.83
C CYS A 544 8.02 -26.47 -14.32
N LEU A 545 8.30 -25.47 -13.48
CA LEU A 545 9.60 -25.32 -12.82
C LEU A 545 9.87 -26.45 -11.82
N ALA A 546 8.87 -26.91 -11.07
CA ALA A 546 9.01 -28.00 -10.11
C ALA A 546 9.23 -29.35 -10.81
N ASP A 547 8.54 -29.62 -11.92
CA ASP A 547 8.72 -30.83 -12.72
C ASP A 547 10.11 -30.87 -13.36
N VAL A 548 10.60 -29.72 -13.86
CA VAL A 548 11.98 -29.59 -14.34
C VAL A 548 13.00 -29.85 -13.23
N ARG A 549 12.77 -29.33 -12.01
CA ARG A 549 13.64 -29.56 -10.85
C ARG A 549 13.68 -31.03 -10.41
N LYS A 550 12.57 -31.76 -10.55
CA LYS A 550 12.44 -33.16 -10.12
C LYS A 550 13.00 -34.15 -11.14
N ASN A 551 12.90 -33.86 -12.43
CA ASN A 551 13.15 -34.85 -13.47
C ASN A 551 14.48 -34.69 -14.23
N SER A 552 15.33 -33.71 -13.88
CA SER A 552 16.65 -33.48 -14.51
C SER A 552 16.62 -33.71 -16.04
N LEU A 553 15.63 -33.13 -16.73
CA LEU A 553 15.32 -33.53 -18.09
C LEU A 553 16.48 -33.22 -19.04
N THR A 554 17.04 -34.31 -19.53
CA THR A 554 18.19 -34.50 -20.40
C THR A 554 17.85 -34.20 -21.86
N THR A 555 17.93 -32.92 -22.25
CA THR A 555 18.36 -32.55 -23.59
C THR A 555 19.20 -31.28 -23.46
N GLU A 556 20.52 -31.46 -23.43
CA GLU A 556 21.52 -30.40 -23.31
C GLU A 556 21.25 -29.23 -24.28
N ASP A 557 20.78 -29.49 -25.50
CA ASP A 557 20.71 -28.48 -26.57
C ASP A 557 19.68 -27.35 -26.37
N GLU A 558 18.57 -27.59 -25.68
CA GLU A 558 17.59 -26.53 -25.39
C GLU A 558 17.94 -25.72 -24.12
N TRP A 559 18.63 -26.37 -23.17
CA TRP A 559 19.17 -25.75 -21.97
C TRP A 559 20.32 -24.79 -22.28
N TRP A 560 21.28 -25.20 -23.12
CA TRP A 560 22.44 -24.40 -23.50
C TRP A 560 22.07 -23.07 -24.19
N LYS A 561 20.98 -23.06 -24.99
CA LYS A 561 20.53 -21.84 -25.69
C LYS A 561 19.95 -20.76 -24.77
N ARG A 562 19.40 -21.11 -23.59
CA ARG A 562 18.79 -20.14 -22.66
C ARG A 562 19.73 -19.67 -21.55
N VAL A 563 20.75 -20.45 -21.19
CA VAL A 563 21.74 -20.08 -20.15
C VAL A 563 22.71 -19.00 -20.62
N ASN A 564 22.94 -18.84 -21.92
CA ASN A 564 23.81 -17.79 -22.49
C ASN A 564 23.35 -16.34 -22.17
N GLN A 565 22.15 -16.14 -21.62
CA GLN A 565 21.63 -14.83 -21.22
C GLN A 565 21.93 -14.46 -19.75
N ALA A 566 22.51 -15.36 -18.96
CA ALA A 566 22.84 -15.15 -17.53
C ALA A 566 24.37 -15.05 -17.27
N GLU A 567 25.13 -14.73 -18.31
CA GLU A 567 26.59 -14.59 -18.26
C GLU A 567 26.98 -13.12 -18.13
N TRP A 568 27.73 -12.78 -17.08
CA TRP A 568 28.41 -11.50 -17.01
C TRP A 568 29.71 -11.59 -17.79
N LYS A 569 29.74 -10.98 -18.97
CA LYS A 569 30.91 -10.89 -19.83
C LYS A 569 31.55 -9.52 -19.76
N CYS A 570 32.85 -9.47 -20.05
CA CYS A 570 33.59 -8.23 -20.13
C CYS A 570 33.09 -7.39 -21.33
N LYS A 571 32.63 -6.16 -21.09
CA LYS A 571 32.11 -5.25 -22.13
C LYS A 571 33.11 -4.97 -23.27
N LYS A 572 34.41 -5.18 -23.03
CA LYS A 572 35.49 -4.86 -23.98
C LYS A 572 36.00 -6.07 -24.79
N CYS A 573 36.04 -7.26 -24.21
CA CYS A 573 36.65 -8.44 -24.87
C CYS A 573 35.79 -9.69 -24.80
N ASP A 574 34.56 -9.55 -24.33
CA ASP A 574 33.54 -10.60 -24.22
C ASP A 574 33.94 -11.83 -23.37
N LYS A 575 35.08 -11.76 -22.67
CA LYS A 575 35.49 -12.81 -21.74
C LYS A 575 34.49 -12.94 -20.61
N LEU A 576 34.07 -14.18 -20.33
CA LEU A 576 33.22 -14.52 -19.19
C LEU A 576 33.91 -14.11 -17.86
N LEU A 577 33.27 -13.20 -17.13
CA LEU A 577 33.66 -12.76 -15.79
C LEU A 577 32.96 -13.61 -14.73
N TYR A 578 31.65 -13.82 -14.89
CA TYR A 578 30.83 -14.60 -13.96
C TYR A 578 29.64 -15.25 -14.64
N LYS A 579 29.17 -16.38 -14.09
CA LYS A 579 27.94 -17.06 -14.52
C LYS A 579 26.94 -17.03 -13.37
N PHE A 580 25.79 -16.39 -13.58
CA PHE A 580 24.72 -16.38 -12.59
C PHE A 580 23.93 -17.69 -12.65
N VAL A 581 23.61 -18.26 -11.49
CA VAL A 581 22.71 -19.41 -11.37
C VAL A 581 21.43 -18.94 -10.70
N HIS A 582 20.30 -19.50 -11.15
CA HIS A 582 18.93 -19.15 -10.76
C HIS A 582 18.75 -18.65 -9.30
N GLY A 583 18.08 -17.50 -9.15
CA GLY A 583 17.79 -16.89 -7.85
C GLY A 583 18.79 -15.81 -7.41
N ASN A 584 19.64 -15.31 -8.32
CA ASN A 584 20.73 -14.38 -8.02
C ASN A 584 21.73 -14.90 -6.97
N ILE A 585 21.83 -16.23 -6.80
CA ILE A 585 22.75 -16.83 -5.85
C ILE A 585 24.14 -16.93 -6.48
N LEU A 586 25.10 -16.24 -5.87
CA LEU A 586 26.53 -16.36 -6.16
C LEU A 586 27.09 -17.64 -5.52
N THR A 587 27.28 -18.71 -6.30
CA THR A 587 27.84 -19.96 -5.79
C THR A 587 29.37 -19.99 -5.89
N ALA A 588 30.06 -20.32 -4.81
CA ALA A 588 31.53 -20.47 -4.79
C ALA A 588 32.06 -21.59 -5.71
N LEU A 589 31.20 -22.56 -6.04
CA LEU A 589 31.50 -23.73 -6.89
C LEU A 589 31.73 -23.37 -8.37
N THR A 590 31.47 -22.13 -8.79
CA THR A 590 31.57 -21.66 -10.19
C THR A 590 32.42 -20.39 -10.35
N ARG A 591 33.35 -20.15 -9.41
CA ARG A 591 34.29 -19.02 -9.49
C ARG A 591 35.25 -19.19 -10.68
N ASN A 592 35.25 -18.22 -11.60
CA ASN A 592 36.48 -17.87 -12.30
C ASN A 592 37.31 -16.99 -11.34
N ASN A 593 38.64 -17.13 -11.30
CA ASN A 593 39.56 -16.51 -10.31
C ASN A 593 39.65 -14.96 -10.36
N VAL A 594 38.55 -14.27 -10.68
CA VAL A 594 38.46 -12.82 -10.80
C VAL A 594 38.03 -12.24 -9.45
N PRO A 595 38.82 -11.33 -8.85
CA PRO A 595 38.40 -10.61 -7.66
C PRO A 595 37.20 -9.71 -7.98
N VAL A 596 36.09 -9.93 -7.29
CA VAL A 596 34.85 -9.14 -7.40
C VAL A 596 34.68 -8.33 -6.11
N LYS A 597 34.38 -7.04 -6.25
CA LYS A 597 33.95 -6.19 -5.14
C LYS A 597 32.43 -6.08 -5.19
N ILE A 598 31.79 -6.30 -4.05
CA ILE A 598 30.34 -6.17 -3.89
C ILE A 598 30.10 -5.04 -2.90
N GLU A 599 29.39 -4.01 -3.33
CA GLU A 599 28.96 -2.89 -2.49
C GLU A 599 27.44 -2.97 -2.33
N VAL A 600 26.97 -2.87 -1.09
CA VAL A 600 25.55 -3.00 -0.75
C VAL A 600 25.07 -1.68 -0.14
N GLU A 601 24.07 -1.06 -0.76
CA GLU A 601 23.46 0.19 -0.31
C GLU A 601 21.93 0.05 -0.34
N TYR A 602 21.25 0.20 0.81
CA TYR A 602 19.79 0.35 0.90
C TYR A 602 18.96 -0.56 -0.03
N GLY A 603 19.18 -1.88 0.03
CA GLY A 603 18.45 -2.85 -0.79
C GLY A 603 18.97 -3.02 -2.22
N ARG A 604 20.10 -2.38 -2.57
CA ARG A 604 20.80 -2.52 -3.85
C ARG A 604 22.18 -3.12 -3.64
N ALA A 605 22.58 -4.01 -4.55
CA ALA A 605 23.93 -4.54 -4.65
C ALA A 605 24.55 -4.11 -5.97
N ILE A 606 25.72 -3.47 -5.91
CA ILE A 606 26.54 -3.13 -7.06
C ILE A 606 27.74 -4.07 -7.07
N MET A 607 27.97 -4.72 -8.20
CA MET A 607 29.12 -5.61 -8.38
C MET A 607 30.10 -4.97 -9.36
N SER A 608 31.37 -4.92 -8.96
CA SER A 608 32.46 -4.50 -9.84
C SER A 608 33.53 -5.58 -9.93
N ALA A 609 34.01 -5.82 -11.15
CA ALA A 609 35.03 -6.81 -11.45
C ALA A 609 36.02 -6.29 -12.49
N LYS A 610 37.30 -6.56 -12.26
CA LYS A 610 38.36 -6.24 -13.22
C LYS A 610 38.60 -7.43 -14.13
N CYS A 611 38.43 -7.25 -15.45
CA CYS A 611 38.58 -8.36 -16.39
C CYS A 611 40.03 -8.90 -16.35
N PRO A 612 40.25 -10.22 -16.18
CA PRO A 612 41.60 -10.77 -16.08
C PRO A 612 42.37 -10.72 -17.42
N GLN A 613 41.67 -10.60 -18.56
CA GLN A 613 42.29 -10.58 -19.88
C GLN A 613 42.63 -9.15 -20.35
N CYS A 614 41.65 -8.25 -20.39
CA CYS A 614 41.86 -6.89 -20.91
C CYS A 614 42.01 -5.84 -19.81
N ARG A 615 41.99 -6.24 -18.53
CA ARG A 615 42.14 -5.38 -17.33
C ARG A 615 41.11 -4.24 -17.21
N SER A 616 40.07 -4.20 -18.04
CA SER A 616 39.03 -3.18 -17.94
C SER A 616 38.14 -3.44 -16.73
N GLU A 617 37.75 -2.36 -16.07
CA GLU A 617 36.76 -2.41 -15.01
C GLU A 617 35.37 -2.58 -15.63
N ASN A 618 34.63 -3.52 -15.07
CA ASN A 618 33.27 -3.80 -15.46
C ASN A 618 32.42 -3.62 -14.20
N GLU A 619 31.44 -2.75 -14.28
CA GLU A 619 30.41 -2.58 -13.26
C GLU A 619 29.08 -3.09 -13.80
N THR A 620 28.36 -3.80 -12.94
CA THR A 620 26.95 -4.13 -13.19
C THR A 620 26.08 -2.92 -12.88
N LEU A 621 24.90 -2.87 -13.49
CA LEU A 621 23.83 -2.02 -12.98
C LEU A 621 23.47 -2.48 -11.55
N PRO A 622 23.03 -1.57 -10.66
CA PRO A 622 22.58 -1.94 -9.32
C PRO A 622 21.48 -2.99 -9.43
N VAL A 623 21.65 -4.10 -8.70
CA VAL A 623 20.67 -5.18 -8.60
C VAL A 623 19.98 -5.04 -7.26
N ASP A 624 18.64 -4.93 -7.24
CA ASP A 624 17.92 -4.93 -5.97
C ASP A 624 18.07 -6.31 -5.30
N TRP A 625 18.58 -6.33 -4.06
CA TRP A 625 18.81 -7.52 -3.26
C TRP A 625 17.79 -7.59 -2.13
N GLY A 626 16.89 -8.55 -2.21
CA GLY A 626 15.96 -8.88 -1.13
C GLY A 626 16.65 -9.69 -0.04
N TRP A 627 16.45 -9.31 1.21
CA TRP A 627 16.77 -10.15 2.36
C TRP A 627 15.78 -11.31 2.36
N LEU A 628 16.18 -12.45 1.82
CA LEU A 628 15.45 -13.71 2.01
C LEU A 628 15.50 -14.09 3.51
N PRO A 629 14.46 -14.79 4.02
CA PRO A 629 14.30 -15.17 5.43
C PRO A 629 15.45 -15.99 6.02
#